data_AF-A0A3P7JD81-F1
#
_entry.id   AF-A0A3P7JD81-F1
#
_cell.length_a   1.000
_cell.length_b   1.000
_cell.length_c   1.000
_cell.angle_alpha   90.00
_cell.angle_beta   90.00
_cell.angle_gamma   90.00
#
_symmetry.space_group_name_H-M   'P 1'
#
loop_
_entity.id
_entity.type
_entity.pdbx_description
1 polymer ?
#
loop_
_entity_poly.entity_id
_entity_poly.type
_entity_poly.pdbx_seq_one_letter_code
_entity_poly.pdbx_strand_id
1 'polypeptide(L)'
;MRYFELKECRYNKEDEAEVLVLPYKDNQYKFVIFLASEGVKFEDFRTSLTGEILTRLQMNAIRSCVNVTIPKFKLTYEPQMKQLLQQLGVSQLFTENCDLKEVSNVGNLYVDDIIHKAVVEVNEEGTEAAAVTGMTMRLTSIPMDTVDFRADRPFVFGIFYDDEPIFLGQYC
;
A
#
# COMPACT_ATOMS: atom_id res chain seq x y z
N MET A 1 -13.25 -11.30 20.54
CA MET A 1 -12.40 -10.22 20.01
C MET A 1 -10.99 -10.48 20.54
N ARG A 2 -10.00 -10.75 19.69
CA ARG A 2 -8.63 -11.12 20.12
C ARG A 2 -7.68 -9.98 19.74
N TYR A 3 -6.92 -9.49 20.71
CA TYR A 3 -5.90 -8.45 20.56
C TYR A 3 -4.54 -9.10 20.27
N PHE A 4 -3.76 -8.53 19.35
CA PHE A 4 -2.41 -8.97 18.99
C PHE A 4 -1.42 -7.82 19.19
N GLU A 5 -0.33 -8.06 19.93
CA GLU A 5 0.85 -7.18 19.95
C GLU A 5 1.81 -7.58 18.83
N LEU A 6 1.86 -6.80 17.75
CA LEU A 6 2.86 -6.97 16.69
C LEU A 6 4.18 -6.34 17.15
N LYS A 7 5.16 -7.15 17.55
CA LYS A 7 6.41 -6.68 18.20
C LYS A 7 7.30 -5.75 17.36
N GLU A 8 6.99 -5.53 16.08
CA GLU A 8 7.78 -4.71 15.15
C GLU A 8 6.95 -3.75 14.27
N CYS A 9 5.68 -3.50 14.60
CA CYS A 9 4.91 -2.50 13.86
C CYS A 9 5.46 -1.08 14.07
N ARG A 10 5.43 -0.27 13.02
CA ARG A 10 5.70 1.16 13.10
C ARG A 10 4.43 1.96 12.82
N TYR A 11 4.28 3.08 13.51
CA TYR A 11 3.12 3.95 13.42
C TYR A 11 3.54 5.41 13.29
N ASN A 12 2.81 6.15 12.45
CA ASN A 12 2.89 7.60 12.35
C ASN A 12 1.47 8.17 12.42
N LYS A 13 1.29 9.31 13.09
CA LYS A 13 0.06 10.09 13.06
C LYS A 13 0.42 11.55 12.79
N GLU A 14 -0.15 12.08 11.71
CA GLU A 14 -0.12 13.48 11.34
C GLU A 14 -1.56 14.02 11.27
N ASP A 15 -1.72 15.32 11.03
CA ASP A 15 -3.03 15.98 11.06
C ASP A 15 -4.06 15.29 10.14
N GLU A 16 -3.64 14.90 8.93
CA GLU A 16 -4.53 14.33 7.92
C GLU A 16 -4.39 12.82 7.72
N ALA A 17 -3.40 12.16 8.34
CA ALA A 17 -3.07 10.77 8.06
C ALA A 17 -2.65 9.98 9.30
N GLU A 18 -3.10 8.73 9.36
CA GLU A 18 -2.58 7.68 10.21
C GLU A 18 -1.91 6.62 9.33
N VAL A 19 -0.69 6.23 9.68
CA VAL A 19 0.11 5.30 8.88
C VAL A 19 0.52 4.12 9.75
N LEU A 20 0.21 2.92 9.28
CA LEU A 20 0.68 1.68 9.89
C LEU A 20 1.64 0.99 8.93
N VAL A 21 2.83 0.63 9.43
CA VAL A 21 3.83 -0.13 8.69
C VAL A 21 4.02 -1.48 9.37
N LEU A 22 3.74 -2.55 8.62
CA LEU A 22 3.89 -3.94 9.02
C LEU A 22 5.00 -4.60 8.17
N PRO A 23 6.16 -4.95 8.74
CA PRO A 23 7.18 -5.68 8.01
C PRO A 23 6.69 -7.11 7.70
N TYR A 24 7.07 -7.63 6.53
CA TYR A 24 6.98 -9.06 6.22
C TYR A 24 8.12 -9.82 6.91
N LYS A 25 8.16 -11.16 6.78
CA LYS A 25 9.30 -11.96 7.29
C LYS A 25 10.65 -11.50 6.75
N ASP A 26 10.68 -11.12 5.47
CA ASP A 26 11.81 -10.38 4.92
C ASP A 26 11.57 -8.89 5.17
N ASN A 27 12.37 -8.30 6.05
CA ASN A 27 12.25 -6.92 6.48
C ASN A 27 12.48 -5.89 5.36
N GLN A 28 12.93 -6.32 4.18
CA GLN A 28 12.96 -5.47 2.98
C GLN A 28 11.54 -5.20 2.46
N TYR A 29 10.62 -6.14 2.68
CA TYR A 29 9.23 -5.98 2.30
C TYR A 29 8.40 -5.45 3.47
N LYS A 30 7.51 -4.51 3.20
CA LYS A 30 6.55 -3.99 4.19
C LYS A 30 5.19 -3.72 3.58
N PHE A 31 4.15 -4.11 4.31
CA PHE A 31 2.78 -3.72 4.05
C PHE A 31 2.48 -2.42 4.79
N VAL A 32 1.98 -1.42 4.07
CA VAL A 32 1.72 -0.10 4.61
C VAL A 32 0.27 0.26 4.38
N ILE A 33 -0.40 0.74 5.41
CA ILE A 33 -1.74 1.33 5.31
C ILE A 33 -1.61 2.83 5.57
N PHE A 34 -2.17 3.61 4.65
CA PHE A 34 -2.36 5.05 4.75
C PHE A 34 -3.85 5.33 4.94
N LEU A 35 -4.23 5.71 6.15
CA LEU A 35 -5.60 5.93 6.57
C LEU A 35 -5.83 7.42 6.78
N ALA A 36 -6.86 7.98 6.15
CA ALA A 36 -7.23 9.38 6.39
C ALA A 36 -7.63 9.57 7.86
N SER A 37 -7.15 10.62 8.52
CA SER A 37 -7.55 10.99 9.88
C SER A 37 -9.06 11.27 9.98
N GLU A 38 -9.61 11.19 11.19
CA GLU A 38 -11.02 11.51 11.42
C GLU A 38 -11.37 12.92 10.92
N GLY A 39 -12.50 13.04 10.21
CA GLY A 39 -12.95 14.30 9.60
C GLY A 39 -12.33 14.62 8.24
N VAL A 40 -11.28 13.90 7.81
CA VAL A 40 -10.71 14.03 6.47
C VAL A 40 -11.47 13.14 5.48
N LYS A 41 -11.91 13.70 4.36
CA LYS A 41 -12.56 12.93 3.30
C LYS A 41 -11.53 12.08 2.57
N PHE A 42 -11.84 10.80 2.38
CA PHE A 42 -10.96 9.87 1.71
C PHE A 42 -10.54 10.32 0.31
N GLU A 43 -11.46 10.87 -0.49
CA GLU A 43 -11.12 11.32 -1.86
C GLU A 43 -10.15 12.51 -1.88
N ASP A 44 -10.29 13.45 -0.94
CA ASP A 44 -9.39 14.60 -0.82
C ASP A 44 -8.00 14.12 -0.39
N PHE A 45 -7.95 13.22 0.61
CA PHE A 45 -6.72 12.56 1.04
C PHE A 45 -6.06 11.79 -0.10
N ARG A 46 -6.80 10.93 -0.80
CA ARG A 46 -6.30 10.10 -1.89
C ARG A 46 -5.72 10.94 -3.02
N THR A 47 -6.35 12.06 -3.34
CA THR A 47 -5.91 12.95 -4.43
C THR A 47 -4.71 13.81 -4.01
N SER A 48 -4.52 14.06 -2.71
CA SER A 48 -3.34 14.78 -2.21
C SER A 48 -2.07 13.92 -2.17
N LEU A 49 -2.20 12.58 -2.17
CA LEU A 49 -1.06 11.67 -2.14
C LEU A 49 -0.16 11.81 -3.38
N THR A 50 1.11 12.08 -3.12
CA THR A 50 2.20 12.01 -4.10
C THR A 50 3.22 10.97 -3.66
N GLY A 51 4.15 10.58 -4.55
CA GLY A 51 5.25 9.69 -4.19
C GLY A 51 6.05 10.22 -2.98
N GLU A 52 6.36 11.52 -2.97
CA GLU A 52 7.06 12.17 -1.86
C GLU A 52 6.27 12.09 -0.54
N ILE A 53 4.96 12.31 -0.58
CA ILE A 53 4.11 12.21 0.61
C ILE A 53 4.06 10.78 1.14
N LEU A 54 3.89 9.78 0.27
CA LEU A 54 3.88 8.37 0.65
C LEU A 54 5.19 7.97 1.34
N THR A 55 6.33 8.28 0.72
CA THR A 55 7.66 7.98 1.27
C THR A 55 7.87 8.67 2.61
N ARG A 56 7.57 9.98 2.72
CA ARG A 56 7.72 10.75 3.95
C ARG A 56 6.86 10.18 5.09
N LEU A 57 5.58 9.93 4.83
CA LEU A 57 4.63 9.39 5.81
C LEU A 57 5.10 8.05 6.40
N GLN A 58 5.67 7.20 5.56
CA GLN A 58 6.22 5.90 5.93
C GLN A 58 7.55 6.00 6.68
N MET A 59 8.45 6.90 6.26
CA MET A 59 9.75 7.10 6.91
C MET A 59 9.60 7.70 8.31
N ASN A 60 8.60 8.55 8.51
CA ASN A 60 8.28 9.15 9.81
C ASN A 60 7.66 8.15 10.82
N ALA A 61 7.26 6.95 10.38
CA ALA A 61 6.70 5.95 11.27
C ALA A 61 7.76 5.37 12.21
N ILE A 62 7.47 5.44 13.52
CA ILE A 62 8.34 4.96 14.60
C ILE A 62 7.81 3.66 15.19
N ARG A 63 8.69 2.86 15.80
CA ARG A 63 8.28 1.62 16.50
C ARG A 63 7.32 1.94 17.64
N SER A 64 6.15 1.30 17.63
CA SER A 64 5.07 1.58 18.57
C SER A 64 4.38 0.27 18.99
N CYS A 65 3.80 0.23 20.19
CA CYS A 65 2.88 -0.84 20.57
C CYS A 65 1.49 -0.49 20.01
N VAL A 66 1.03 -1.24 18.99
CA VAL A 66 -0.21 -0.95 18.27
C VAL A 66 -1.15 -2.15 18.30
N ASN A 67 -2.39 -1.92 18.73
CA ASN A 67 -3.51 -2.84 18.51
C ASN A 67 -4.05 -2.62 17.09
N VAL A 68 -3.88 -3.62 16.23
CA VAL A 68 -4.20 -3.50 14.80
C VAL A 68 -5.51 -4.21 14.47
N THR A 69 -6.42 -3.50 13.80
CA THR A 69 -7.63 -4.08 13.17
C THR A 69 -7.62 -3.78 11.68
N ILE A 70 -7.51 -4.82 10.84
CA ILE A 70 -7.51 -4.72 9.37
C ILE A 70 -8.52 -5.74 8.82
N PRO A 71 -9.39 -5.36 7.87
CA PRO A 71 -10.29 -6.32 7.22
C PRO A 71 -9.50 -7.33 6.38
N LYS A 72 -9.97 -8.58 6.32
CA LYS A 72 -9.50 -9.52 5.29
C LYS A 72 -10.14 -9.15 3.97
N PHE A 73 -9.37 -9.15 2.89
CA PHE A 73 -9.90 -8.84 1.57
C PHE A 73 -9.11 -9.49 0.45
N LYS A 74 -9.76 -9.64 -0.69
CA LYS A 74 -9.13 -10.03 -1.95
C LYS A 74 -9.58 -9.07 -3.03
N LEU A 75 -8.64 -8.40 -3.66
CA LEU A 75 -8.90 -7.46 -4.75
C LEU A 75 -8.25 -7.98 -6.02
N THR A 76 -8.97 -7.83 -7.13
CA THR A 76 -8.46 -8.06 -8.48
C THR A 76 -8.72 -6.81 -9.28
N TYR A 77 -7.68 -6.28 -9.93
CA TYR A 77 -7.76 -5.07 -10.71
C TYR A 77 -7.16 -5.30 -12.10
N GLU A 78 -7.91 -4.91 -13.12
CA GLU A 78 -7.55 -5.07 -14.53
C GLU A 78 -7.93 -3.80 -15.29
N PRO A 79 -7.09 -2.74 -15.22
CA PRO A 79 -7.39 -1.46 -15.84
C PRO A 79 -7.25 -1.49 -17.37
N GLN A 80 -8.01 -0.61 -18.03
CA GLN A 80 -7.82 -0.29 -19.45
C GLN A 80 -6.57 0.59 -19.62
N MET A 81 -5.39 -0.03 -19.58
CA MET A 81 -4.10 0.70 -19.53
C MET A 81 -3.88 1.64 -20.71
N LYS A 82 -4.30 1.26 -21.92
CA LYS A 82 -4.23 2.14 -23.10
C LYS A 82 -4.89 3.49 -22.84
N GLN A 83 -6.10 3.49 -22.30
CA GLN A 83 -6.86 4.72 -22.03
C GLN A 83 -6.20 5.56 -20.93
N LEU A 84 -5.74 4.91 -19.84
CA LEU A 84 -5.06 5.60 -18.74
C LEU A 84 -3.75 6.25 -19.21
N LEU A 85 -2.94 5.53 -19.99
CA LEU A 85 -1.68 6.03 -20.52
C LEU A 85 -1.88 7.19 -21.50
N GLN A 86 -2.93 7.12 -22.33
CA GLN A 86 -3.33 8.24 -23.20
C GLN A 86 -3.72 9.49 -22.40
N GLN A 87 -4.46 9.33 -21.29
CA GLN A 87 -4.80 10.43 -20.37
C GLN A 87 -3.55 11.03 -19.70
N LEU A 88 -2.51 10.22 -19.47
CA LEU A 88 -1.21 10.65 -18.98
C LEU A 88 -0.28 11.23 -20.08
N GLY A 89 -0.76 11.33 -21.32
CA GLY A 89 -0.03 11.91 -22.44
C GLY A 89 0.78 10.92 -23.29
N VAL A 90 0.78 9.63 -22.93
CA VAL A 90 1.41 8.56 -23.71
C VAL A 90 0.42 8.10 -24.79
N SER A 91 0.29 8.90 -25.85
CA SER A 91 -0.69 8.64 -26.91
C SER A 91 -0.07 8.09 -28.19
N GLN A 92 1.10 8.58 -28.59
CA GLN A 92 1.75 8.19 -29.85
C GLN A 92 2.09 6.70 -29.90
N LEU A 93 2.37 6.09 -28.75
CA LEU A 93 2.65 4.66 -28.59
C LEU A 93 1.55 3.75 -29.20
N PHE A 94 0.31 4.25 -29.21
CA PHE A 94 -0.88 3.53 -29.65
C PHE A 94 -1.37 3.93 -31.04
N THR A 95 -0.50 4.52 -31.86
CA THR A 95 -0.85 5.03 -33.20
C THR A 95 0.15 4.56 -34.25
N GLU A 96 -0.27 4.50 -35.51
CA GLU A 96 0.61 4.17 -36.65
C GLU A 96 1.81 5.12 -36.80
N ASN A 97 1.76 6.31 -36.17
CA ASN A 97 2.85 7.28 -36.14
C ASN A 97 3.92 6.96 -35.07
N CYS A 98 3.82 5.84 -34.36
CA CYS A 98 4.82 5.41 -33.38
C CYS A 98 6.15 5.07 -34.07
N ASP A 99 7.27 5.54 -33.52
CA ASP A 99 8.59 5.15 -34.00
C ASP A 99 9.17 4.06 -33.08
N LEU A 100 9.05 2.80 -33.52
CA LEU A 100 9.59 1.62 -32.85
C LEU A 100 10.70 0.95 -33.67
N LYS A 101 11.44 1.71 -34.49
CA LYS A 101 12.50 1.17 -35.37
C LYS A 101 13.62 0.44 -34.62
N GLU A 102 13.90 0.85 -33.39
CA GLU A 102 14.88 0.18 -32.51
C GLU A 102 14.40 -1.21 -32.01
N VAL A 103 13.09 -1.47 -32.08
CA VAL A 103 12.51 -2.79 -31.76
C VAL A 103 12.44 -3.67 -33.01
N SER A 104 12.01 -3.08 -34.14
CA SER A 104 11.88 -3.80 -35.41
C SER A 104 11.79 -2.85 -36.60
N ASN A 105 12.29 -3.29 -37.76
CA ASN A 105 12.22 -2.55 -39.02
C ASN A 105 10.88 -2.70 -39.76
N VAL A 106 9.88 -3.37 -39.17
CA VAL A 106 8.54 -3.51 -39.75
C VAL A 106 7.84 -2.15 -39.76
N GLY A 107 7.29 -1.76 -40.92
CA GLY A 107 6.49 -0.55 -41.06
C GLY A 107 5.16 -0.66 -40.29
N ASN A 108 4.67 0.47 -39.78
CA ASN A 108 3.42 0.57 -39.02
C ASN A 108 3.39 -0.32 -37.76
N LEU A 109 4.53 -0.49 -37.08
CA LEU A 109 4.57 -1.16 -35.78
C LEU A 109 4.20 -0.17 -34.67
N TYR A 110 3.18 -0.51 -33.88
CA TYR A 110 2.74 0.25 -32.71
C TYR A 110 2.16 -0.70 -31.66
N VAL A 111 1.96 -0.22 -30.44
CA VAL A 111 1.32 -0.99 -29.38
C VAL A 111 -0.19 -0.90 -29.55
N ASP A 112 -0.88 -2.02 -29.75
CA ASP A 112 -2.34 -1.99 -29.83
C ASP A 112 -2.96 -1.80 -28.43
N ASP A 113 -2.54 -2.60 -27.45
CA ASP A 113 -3.02 -2.51 -26.07
C ASP A 113 -1.94 -2.97 -25.07
N ILE A 114 -2.15 -2.65 -23.79
CA ILE A 114 -1.32 -3.08 -22.67
C ILE A 114 -2.23 -3.77 -21.65
N ILE A 115 -1.93 -5.03 -21.34
CA ILE A 115 -2.71 -5.81 -20.38
C ILE A 115 -1.98 -5.79 -19.04
N HIS A 116 -2.63 -5.21 -18.02
CA HIS A 116 -2.16 -5.25 -16.64
C HIS A 116 -3.24 -5.88 -15.77
N LYS A 117 -2.88 -6.92 -15.01
CA LYS A 117 -3.78 -7.58 -14.07
C LYS A 117 -3.04 -7.79 -12.75
N ALA A 118 -3.60 -7.24 -11.68
CA ALA A 118 -3.06 -7.32 -10.34
C ALA A 118 -4.06 -8.00 -9.40
N VAL A 119 -3.56 -8.88 -8.53
CA VAL A 119 -4.35 -9.54 -7.49
C VAL A 119 -3.62 -9.36 -6.17
N VAL A 120 -4.34 -8.95 -5.15
CA VAL A 120 -3.84 -8.89 -3.77
C VAL A 120 -4.84 -9.55 -2.84
N GLU A 121 -4.35 -10.35 -1.91
CA GLU A 121 -5.16 -11.03 -0.90
C GLU A 121 -4.54 -10.79 0.48
N VAL A 122 -5.28 -10.06 1.32
CA VAL A 122 -4.90 -9.76 2.70
C VAL A 122 -5.66 -10.67 3.65
N ASN A 123 -4.93 -11.49 4.39
CA ASN A 123 -5.43 -12.36 5.45
C ASN A 123 -4.36 -12.51 6.55
N GLU A 124 -4.66 -13.21 7.65
CA GLU A 124 -3.74 -13.36 8.79
C GLU A 124 -2.52 -14.24 8.52
N GLU A 125 -2.52 -15.03 7.44
CA GLU A 125 -1.42 -15.94 7.08
C GLU A 125 -0.58 -15.43 5.89
N GLY A 126 -1.12 -14.51 5.08
CA GLY A 126 -0.74 -14.33 3.67
C GLY A 126 -0.03 -13.02 3.31
N THR A 127 -0.59 -11.84 3.56
CA THR A 127 0.20 -10.59 3.46
C THR A 127 1.01 -10.40 4.74
N GLU A 128 1.86 -11.40 5.01
CA GLU A 128 2.27 -11.91 6.33
C GLU A 128 2.21 -10.91 7.49
N ALA A 129 1.02 -10.76 8.07
CA ALA A 129 0.91 -10.42 9.47
C ALA A 129 1.50 -11.61 10.24
N ALA A 130 2.57 -11.39 11.00
CA ALA A 130 3.25 -12.42 11.76
C ALA A 130 2.29 -13.09 12.78
N ALA A 131 1.58 -14.13 12.35
CA ALA A 131 0.85 -15.02 13.21
C ALA A 131 1.86 -15.91 13.95
N VAL A 132 2.43 -15.39 15.04
CA VAL A 132 3.10 -16.24 16.04
C VAL A 132 2.20 -16.32 17.25
N THR A 133 1.57 -17.49 17.38
CA THR A 133 0.93 -17.94 18.61
C THR A 133 1.99 -17.94 19.72
N GLY A 134 1.82 -17.13 20.76
CA GLY A 134 2.74 -17.13 21.89
C GLY A 134 2.23 -16.30 23.05
N MET A 135 1.60 -16.96 24.03
CA MET A 135 1.59 -16.43 25.38
C MET A 135 3.04 -16.23 25.80
N THR A 136 3.44 -14.99 26.06
CA THR A 136 4.56 -14.74 26.96
C THR A 136 4.07 -13.82 28.07
N MET A 137 3.54 -14.44 29.13
CA MET A 137 3.56 -13.77 30.43
C MET A 137 5.02 -13.48 30.76
N ARG A 138 5.41 -12.20 30.80
CA ARG A 138 6.43 -11.73 31.75
C ARG A 138 6.07 -10.33 32.26
N LEU A 139 5.99 -10.31 33.59
CA LEU A 139 5.86 -9.15 34.46
C LEU A 139 6.96 -8.11 34.22
N THR A 140 6.65 -6.89 34.68
CA THR A 140 7.52 -5.75 35.03
C THR A 140 7.69 -4.63 33.99
N SER A 141 6.92 -3.56 34.23
CA SER A 141 7.34 -2.14 34.21
C SER A 141 6.92 -1.26 33.02
N ILE A 142 6.24 -0.14 33.39
CA ILE A 142 5.79 1.03 32.62
C ILE A 142 4.60 0.74 31.67
N PRO A 143 3.43 1.41 31.82
CA PRO A 143 2.41 1.39 30.79
C PRO A 143 2.98 2.07 29.55
N MET A 144 3.31 1.30 28.52
CA MET A 144 3.44 1.86 27.18
C MET A 144 2.04 2.18 26.70
N ASP A 145 1.75 3.45 26.42
CA ASP A 145 0.50 3.85 25.79
C ASP A 145 0.36 3.05 24.50
N THR A 146 -0.64 2.16 24.47
CA THR A 146 -0.92 1.32 23.32
C THR A 146 -1.80 2.12 22.36
N VAL A 147 -1.39 2.22 21.10
CA VAL A 147 -2.17 2.91 20.06
C VAL A 147 -3.18 1.93 19.47
N ASP A 148 -4.44 2.34 19.31
CA ASP A 148 -5.43 1.57 18.58
C ASP A 148 -5.47 2.04 17.11
N PHE A 149 -5.04 1.19 16.17
CA PHE A 149 -5.16 1.45 14.73
C PHE A 149 -6.27 0.59 14.13
N ARG A 150 -7.28 1.24 13.55
CA ARG A 150 -8.44 0.55 12.94
C ARG A 150 -8.61 1.00 11.49
N ALA A 151 -8.36 0.09 10.56
CA ALA A 151 -8.65 0.28 9.14
C ALA A 151 -10.14 -0.07 8.85
N ASP A 152 -11.06 0.65 9.49
CA ASP A 152 -12.51 0.43 9.46
C ASP A 152 -13.28 1.38 8.52
N ARG A 153 -12.53 2.16 7.73
CA ARG A 153 -12.99 3.12 6.71
C ARG A 153 -12.08 3.04 5.49
N PRO A 154 -12.44 3.64 4.34
CA PRO A 154 -11.61 3.56 3.14
C PRO A 154 -10.15 4.00 3.39
N PHE A 155 -9.20 3.26 2.82
CA PHE A 155 -7.78 3.49 2.99
C PHE A 155 -6.99 3.19 1.71
N VAL A 156 -5.82 3.82 1.59
CA VAL A 156 -4.81 3.46 0.59
C VAL A 156 -3.85 2.49 1.25
N PHE A 157 -3.39 1.48 0.53
CA PHE A 157 -2.39 0.55 1.00
C PHE A 157 -1.31 0.31 -0.06
N GLY A 158 -0.15 -0.14 0.38
CA GLY A 158 0.92 -0.53 -0.50
C GLY A 158 1.77 -1.67 0.02
N ILE A 159 2.44 -2.34 -0.90
CA ILE A 159 3.55 -3.25 -0.61
C ILE A 159 4.79 -2.57 -1.14
N PHE A 160 5.78 -2.39 -0.26
CA PHE A 160 7.02 -1.71 -0.57
C PHE A 160 8.18 -2.70 -0.46
N TYR A 161 9.16 -2.56 -1.36
CA TYR A 161 10.48 -3.15 -1.25
C TYR A 161 11.45 -2.00 -0.98
N ASP A 162 12.14 -2.03 0.17
CA ASP A 162 12.78 -0.84 0.73
C ASP A 162 11.79 0.33 0.71
N ASP A 163 12.11 1.49 0.13
CA ASP A 163 11.19 2.64 0.09
C ASP A 163 10.41 2.78 -1.22
N GLU A 164 10.51 1.79 -2.12
CA GLU A 164 9.87 1.79 -3.43
C GLU A 164 8.55 1.00 -3.42
N PRO A 165 7.43 1.59 -3.88
CA PRO A 165 6.16 0.87 -3.97
C PRO A 165 6.19 -0.13 -5.14
N ILE A 166 6.03 -1.41 -4.84
CA ILE A 166 5.84 -2.47 -5.85
C ILE A 166 4.37 -2.79 -6.09
N PHE A 167 3.51 -2.40 -5.14
CA PHE A 167 2.06 -2.49 -5.26
C PHE A 167 1.42 -1.29 -4.55
N LEU A 168 0.42 -0.69 -5.17
CA LEU A 168 -0.46 0.30 -4.55
C LEU A 168 -1.90 -0.07 -4.85
N GLY A 169 -2.76 0.11 -3.85
CA GLY A 169 -4.18 -0.13 -3.98
C GLY A 169 -4.97 0.74 -3.01
N GLN A 170 -6.28 0.72 -3.19
CA GLN A 170 -7.22 1.28 -2.24
C GLN A 170 -8.23 0.21 -1.84
N TYR A 171 -8.67 0.28 -0.60
CA TYR A 171 -9.76 -0.52 -0.07
C TYR A 171 -10.89 0.42 0.31
N CYS A 172 -12.08 0.22 -0.25
CA CYS A 172 -13.26 1.04 -0.05
C CYS A 172 -14.47 0.17 0.29
#